data_AF-A0A943IYR7-F1
#
_entry.id   AF-A0A943IYR7-F1
#
_cell.length_a   1.000
_cell.length_b   1.000
_cell.length_c   1.000
_cell.angle_alpha   90.00
_cell.angle_beta   90.00
_cell.angle_gamma   90.00
#
_symmetry.space_group_name_H-M   'P 1'
#
loop_
_entity.id
_entity.type
_entity.pdbx_description
1 polymer ?
#
loop_
_entity_poly.entity_id
_entity_poly.type
_entity_poly.pdbx_seq_one_letter_code
_entity_poly.pdbx_strand_id
1 'polypeptide(L)'
;MQISDLTLQDIEGVSFLYQYILWGTKKDPTDMKPKQQKKVRKKLEISIRRKEIAVDPKVLTILHDKWNDAEFFHFLKMCHQEDIRLERQAEKEFNRCCAMFSEPVQKAFHLLIDQRFLYSPPQLIGTDAILEIDHTDFFNCQLYLCNATGMPDIDTSEYVMFDHSMLQHQNHSFVLQGYIESFETDTVRPFSIRFTDAKAKYNVFQIQSDFSNRTPWGVLSELAQHCMQKYVLSPTFCNEQEIALLPLLAEILQLTAPYVLPTEYQSSSYQILKTLSKKHGFSGLLSKWEAIEQYTKSNKKRKLQRCQHQLLAKLNTDTFEPLWREIYQSFSASQSCYPSETEKCCAYDFIYQIRTQIQQLVTSHGYTGTYPDFIKCDQIQGFHIAVGYDDQTYFVRNKTKAAFHIHCTESCIGNALYVTFCCGTELLKKGQQPGNIYSCLFHTKGQRYFRCVSLGDLTPDSKNVPQTLSTYAQIAVKKAEWKRLTRMELAEYPHPRTSPWYILFLSFFAGGLYTLLFWPLFLLFCMLITQDSLLNIWESLKNSFVWLITFTWVGFGGSMGVIFALGNHK
;
A
#
# COMPACT_ATOMS: atom_id res chain seq x y z
N MET A 1 -27.22 -41.44 -9.22
CA MET A 1 -26.10 -41.32 -8.28
C MET A 1 -26.63 -40.64 -7.03
N GLN A 2 -26.44 -41.23 -5.86
CA GLN A 2 -26.83 -40.60 -4.60
C GLN A 2 -25.65 -39.77 -4.09
N ILE A 3 -25.94 -38.72 -3.30
CA ILE A 3 -24.88 -37.88 -2.71
C ILE A 3 -23.96 -38.69 -1.79
N SER A 4 -24.49 -39.75 -1.16
CA SER A 4 -23.72 -40.69 -0.35
C SER A 4 -22.61 -41.42 -1.11
N ASP A 5 -22.66 -41.43 -2.44
CA ASP A 5 -21.69 -42.11 -3.30
C ASP A 5 -20.52 -41.19 -3.70
N LEU A 6 -20.58 -39.90 -3.33
CA LEU A 6 -19.58 -38.88 -3.68
C LEU A 6 -18.55 -38.70 -2.57
N THR A 7 -17.31 -38.41 -2.95
CA THR A 7 -16.28 -37.93 -2.01
C THR A 7 -16.52 -36.45 -1.66
N LEU A 8 -15.87 -35.96 -0.58
CA LEU A 8 -15.94 -34.54 -0.20
C LEU A 8 -15.53 -33.62 -1.36
N GLN A 9 -14.42 -33.96 -2.02
CA GLN A 9 -13.86 -33.21 -3.14
C GLN A 9 -14.80 -33.19 -4.36
N ASP A 10 -15.55 -34.27 -4.58
CA ASP A 10 -16.59 -34.33 -5.61
C ASP A 10 -17.77 -33.40 -5.28
N ILE A 11 -18.21 -33.37 -4.01
CA ILE A 11 -19.30 -32.51 -3.54
C ILE A 11 -18.92 -31.03 -3.66
N GLU A 12 -17.72 -30.64 -3.20
CA GLU A 12 -17.18 -29.28 -3.31
C GLU A 12 -17.08 -28.82 -4.77
N GLY A 13 -16.51 -29.67 -5.63
CA GLY A 13 -16.37 -29.36 -7.06
C GLY A 13 -17.71 -29.17 -7.77
N VAL A 14 -18.74 -29.94 -7.40
CA VAL A 14 -20.11 -29.79 -7.93
C VAL A 14 -20.81 -28.56 -7.31
N SER A 15 -20.62 -28.30 -6.02
CA SER A 15 -21.12 -27.12 -5.30
C SER A 15 -20.61 -25.82 -5.92
N PHE A 16 -19.33 -25.76 -6.28
CA PHE A 16 -18.71 -24.62 -6.95
C PHE A 16 -19.43 -24.24 -8.25
N LEU A 17 -19.84 -25.21 -9.07
CA LEU A 17 -20.60 -24.96 -10.29
C LEU A 17 -21.96 -24.31 -10.01
N TYR A 18 -22.63 -24.75 -8.93
CA TYR A 18 -23.88 -24.15 -8.48
C TYR A 18 -23.69 -22.70 -8.03
N GLN A 19 -22.65 -22.42 -7.24
CA GLN A 19 -22.32 -21.07 -6.79
C GLN A 19 -21.97 -20.14 -7.96
N TYR A 20 -21.19 -20.62 -8.93
CA TYR A 20 -20.86 -19.86 -10.14
C TYR A 20 -22.13 -19.44 -10.90
N ILE A 21 -23.10 -20.35 -11.03
CA ILE A 21 -24.39 -20.05 -11.63
C ILE A 21 -25.13 -18.98 -10.82
N LEU A 22 -25.22 -19.13 -9.50
CA LEU A 22 -25.88 -18.17 -8.61
C LEU A 22 -25.28 -16.77 -8.73
N TRP A 23 -23.96 -16.64 -8.79
CA TRP A 23 -23.28 -15.35 -8.97
C TRP A 23 -23.65 -14.70 -10.30
N GLY A 24 -23.68 -15.49 -11.39
CA GLY A 24 -24.01 -14.99 -12.73
C GLY A 24 -25.48 -14.64 -12.93
N THR A 25 -26.41 -15.37 -12.29
CA THR A 25 -27.86 -15.21 -12.50
C THR A 25 -28.54 -14.39 -11.40
N LYS A 26 -27.94 -14.29 -10.22
CA LYS A 26 -28.51 -13.72 -8.98
C LYS A 26 -29.87 -14.32 -8.60
N LYS A 27 -30.17 -15.53 -9.09
CA LYS A 27 -31.43 -16.25 -8.87
C LYS A 27 -31.15 -17.75 -8.82
N ASP A 28 -31.86 -18.44 -7.94
CA ASP A 28 -31.80 -19.88 -7.84
C ASP A 28 -32.22 -20.53 -9.18
N PRO A 29 -31.36 -21.33 -9.83
CA PRO A 29 -31.68 -21.97 -11.10
C PRO A 29 -32.77 -23.04 -10.97
N THR A 30 -33.06 -23.58 -9.78
CA THR A 30 -34.18 -24.52 -9.59
C THR A 30 -35.54 -23.84 -9.69
N ASP A 31 -35.59 -22.54 -9.43
CA ASP A 31 -36.84 -21.75 -9.44
C ASP A 31 -37.13 -21.11 -10.82
N MET A 32 -36.22 -21.33 -11.78
CA MET A 32 -36.33 -20.77 -13.12
C MET A 32 -37.27 -21.58 -14.02
N LYS A 33 -37.89 -20.91 -15.00
CA LYS A 33 -38.70 -21.61 -16.01
C LYS A 33 -37.80 -22.53 -16.87
N PRO A 34 -38.30 -23.64 -17.42
CA PRO A 34 -37.49 -24.60 -18.18
C PRO A 34 -36.66 -23.98 -19.33
N LYS A 35 -37.23 -23.00 -20.05
CA LYS A 35 -36.50 -22.27 -21.12
C LYS A 35 -35.29 -21.48 -20.59
N GLN A 36 -35.35 -20.99 -19.36
CA GLN A 36 -34.27 -20.24 -18.72
C GLN A 36 -33.20 -21.19 -18.18
N GLN A 37 -33.61 -22.29 -17.54
CA GLN A 37 -32.73 -23.37 -17.09
C GLN A 37 -31.85 -23.88 -18.25
N LYS A 38 -32.46 -24.21 -19.39
CA LYS A 38 -31.74 -24.62 -20.60
C LYS A 38 -30.68 -23.61 -21.07
N LYS A 39 -31.01 -22.31 -20.99
CA LYS A 39 -30.10 -21.23 -21.37
C LYS A 39 -28.92 -21.11 -20.40
N VAL A 40 -29.17 -21.29 -19.11
CA VAL A 40 -28.14 -21.24 -18.05
C VAL A 40 -27.22 -22.45 -18.16
N ARG A 41 -27.76 -23.66 -18.32
CA ARG A 41 -26.95 -24.88 -18.48
C ARG A 41 -26.03 -24.79 -19.71
N LYS A 42 -26.58 -24.37 -20.86
CA LYS A 42 -25.79 -24.17 -22.08
C LYS A 42 -24.67 -23.14 -21.90
N LYS A 43 -24.90 -22.08 -21.11
CA LYS A 43 -23.85 -21.10 -20.80
C LYS A 43 -22.75 -21.72 -19.94
N LEU A 44 -23.11 -22.47 -18.90
CA LEU A 44 -22.15 -23.17 -18.06
C LEU A 44 -21.29 -24.12 -18.88
N GLU A 45 -21.91 -24.96 -19.73
CA GLU A 45 -21.20 -25.88 -20.62
C GLU A 45 -20.23 -25.15 -21.58
N ILE A 46 -20.62 -23.98 -22.10
CA ILE A 46 -19.75 -23.15 -22.94
C ILE A 46 -18.55 -22.65 -22.13
N SER A 47 -18.78 -22.13 -20.92
CA SER A 47 -17.70 -21.61 -20.06
C SER A 47 -16.72 -22.70 -19.63
N ILE A 48 -17.19 -23.91 -19.33
CA ILE A 48 -16.34 -25.08 -19.07
C ILE A 48 -15.52 -25.43 -20.33
N ARG A 49 -16.15 -25.55 -21.51
CA ARG A 49 -15.45 -25.89 -22.77
C ARG A 49 -14.40 -24.86 -23.17
N ARG A 50 -14.66 -23.58 -22.89
CA ARG A 50 -13.74 -22.48 -23.17
C ARG A 50 -12.64 -22.33 -22.12
N LYS A 51 -12.62 -23.18 -21.08
CA LYS A 51 -11.74 -23.05 -19.92
C LYS A 51 -11.84 -21.68 -19.25
N GLU A 52 -13.01 -21.05 -19.33
CA GLU A 52 -13.33 -19.84 -18.54
C GLU A 52 -13.51 -20.19 -17.05
N ILE A 53 -13.74 -21.47 -16.76
CA ILE A 53 -13.86 -22.05 -15.43
C ILE A 53 -13.03 -23.33 -15.42
N ALA A 54 -12.12 -23.46 -14.44
CA ALA A 54 -11.41 -24.71 -14.19
C ALA A 54 -12.33 -25.65 -13.41
N VAL A 55 -12.53 -26.86 -13.94
CA VAL A 55 -13.38 -27.89 -13.32
C VAL A 55 -12.62 -29.21 -13.40
N ASP A 56 -12.52 -29.93 -12.28
CA ASP A 56 -11.89 -31.25 -12.25
C ASP A 56 -12.57 -32.18 -13.27
N PRO A 57 -11.83 -32.86 -14.15
CA PRO A 57 -12.38 -33.85 -15.07
C PRO A 57 -13.30 -34.89 -14.39
N LYS A 58 -13.05 -35.28 -13.15
CA LYS A 58 -13.93 -36.17 -12.36
C LYS A 58 -15.29 -35.56 -12.10
N VAL A 59 -15.36 -34.27 -11.76
CA VAL A 59 -16.63 -33.53 -11.60
C VAL A 59 -17.43 -33.53 -12.90
N LEU A 60 -16.77 -33.45 -14.05
CA LEU A 60 -17.46 -33.55 -15.34
C LEU A 60 -18.01 -34.95 -15.62
N THR A 61 -17.37 -36.02 -15.12
CA THR A 61 -17.89 -37.39 -15.23
C THR A 61 -19.09 -37.66 -14.33
N ILE A 62 -19.20 -36.92 -13.22
CA ILE A 62 -20.33 -36.96 -12.27
C ILE A 62 -21.59 -36.35 -12.88
N LEU A 63 -21.44 -35.32 -13.70
CA LEU A 63 -22.55 -34.64 -14.35
C LEU A 63 -23.02 -35.44 -15.57
N HIS A 64 -24.14 -36.16 -15.42
CA HIS A 64 -24.66 -37.00 -16.49
C HIS A 64 -25.34 -36.19 -17.62
N ASP A 65 -24.94 -36.48 -18.87
CA ASP A 65 -25.57 -35.93 -20.09
C ASP A 65 -27.05 -36.29 -20.24
N LYS A 66 -27.52 -37.34 -19.56
CA LYS A 66 -28.89 -37.85 -19.66
C LYS A 66 -29.89 -37.13 -18.75
N TRP A 67 -29.43 -36.31 -17.81
CA TRP A 67 -30.33 -35.55 -16.93
C TRP A 67 -31.03 -34.43 -17.68
N ASN A 68 -32.32 -34.26 -17.43
CA ASN A 68 -33.02 -33.06 -17.85
C ASN A 68 -32.53 -31.84 -17.04
N ASP A 69 -32.84 -30.63 -17.51
CA ASP A 69 -32.30 -29.42 -16.89
C ASP A 69 -32.73 -29.26 -15.42
N ALA A 70 -33.93 -29.70 -15.05
CA ALA A 70 -34.43 -29.63 -13.69
C ALA A 70 -33.69 -30.61 -12.77
N GLU A 71 -33.47 -31.86 -13.21
CA GLU A 71 -32.67 -32.86 -12.50
C GLU A 71 -31.22 -32.39 -12.31
N PHE A 72 -30.65 -31.80 -13.36
CA PHE A 72 -29.30 -31.24 -13.31
C PHE A 72 -29.16 -30.17 -12.23
N PHE A 73 -30.01 -29.14 -12.24
CA PHE A 73 -29.93 -28.07 -11.23
C PHE A 73 -30.34 -28.53 -9.83
N HIS A 74 -31.25 -29.50 -9.72
CA HIS A 74 -31.62 -30.08 -8.43
C HIS A 74 -30.43 -30.84 -7.81
N PHE A 75 -29.70 -31.62 -8.60
CA PHE A 75 -28.50 -32.32 -8.13
C PHE A 75 -27.39 -31.35 -7.70
N LEU A 76 -27.12 -30.31 -8.51
CA LEU A 76 -26.17 -29.26 -8.15
C LEU A 76 -26.53 -28.58 -6.82
N LYS A 77 -27.81 -28.24 -6.64
CA LYS A 77 -28.33 -27.62 -5.41
C LYS A 77 -28.20 -28.55 -4.21
N MET A 78 -28.50 -29.83 -4.38
CA MET A 78 -28.38 -30.82 -3.31
C MET A 78 -26.92 -31.00 -2.88
N CYS A 79 -25.96 -31.04 -3.82
CA CYS A 79 -24.53 -31.07 -3.49
C CYS A 79 -24.11 -29.80 -2.76
N HIS A 80 -24.56 -28.63 -3.20
CA HIS A 80 -24.29 -27.36 -2.52
C HIS A 80 -24.88 -27.28 -1.09
N GLN A 81 -26.07 -27.86 -0.88
CA GLN A 81 -26.66 -27.93 0.46
C GLN A 81 -25.89 -28.87 1.38
N GLU A 82 -25.42 -30.00 0.85
CA GLU A 82 -24.60 -30.94 1.61
C GLU A 82 -23.21 -30.36 1.93
N ASP A 83 -22.60 -29.65 0.99
CA ASP A 83 -21.37 -28.88 1.19
C ASP A 83 -21.49 -27.90 2.36
N ILE A 84 -22.53 -27.04 2.36
CA ILE A 84 -22.84 -26.13 3.49
C ILE A 84 -23.06 -26.90 4.80
N ARG A 85 -23.68 -28.09 4.75
CA ARG A 85 -23.92 -28.91 5.94
C ARG A 85 -22.60 -29.44 6.50
N LEU A 86 -21.70 -29.90 5.64
CA LEU A 86 -20.37 -30.41 5.98
C LEU A 86 -19.48 -29.30 6.52
N GLU A 87 -19.44 -28.12 5.87
CA GLU A 87 -18.74 -26.92 6.38
C GLU A 87 -19.20 -26.56 7.79
N ARG A 88 -20.52 -26.48 8.03
CA ARG A 88 -21.08 -26.19 9.36
C ARG A 88 -20.76 -27.26 10.39
N GLN A 89 -20.64 -28.52 9.98
CA GLN A 89 -20.26 -29.61 10.86
C GLN A 89 -18.77 -29.52 11.21
N ALA A 90 -17.91 -29.24 10.24
CA ALA A 90 -16.49 -29.00 10.42
C ALA A 90 -16.25 -27.81 11.36
N GLU A 91 -16.93 -26.69 11.14
CA GLU A 91 -16.86 -25.49 12.00
C GLU A 91 -17.26 -25.80 13.45
N LYS A 92 -18.33 -26.58 13.66
CA LYS A 92 -18.74 -27.01 15.01
C LYS A 92 -17.68 -27.88 15.69
N GLU A 93 -17.08 -28.80 14.94
CA GLU A 93 -16.03 -29.68 15.45
C GLU A 93 -14.76 -28.91 15.79
N PHE A 94 -14.35 -28.00 14.91
CA PHE A 94 -13.25 -27.07 15.13
C PHE A 94 -13.47 -26.24 16.39
N ASN A 95 -14.64 -25.63 16.55
CA ASN A 95 -14.98 -24.84 17.74
C ASN A 95 -14.97 -25.69 19.02
N ARG A 96 -15.44 -26.94 18.94
CA ARG A 96 -15.38 -27.90 20.05
C ARG A 96 -13.95 -28.23 20.46
N CYS A 97 -13.06 -28.48 19.49
CA CYS A 97 -11.65 -28.75 19.77
C CYS A 97 -10.93 -27.51 20.29
N CYS A 98 -11.17 -26.34 19.68
CA CYS A 98 -10.59 -25.07 20.13
C CYS A 98 -10.96 -24.75 21.58
N ALA A 99 -12.21 -25.01 21.99
CA ALA A 99 -12.68 -24.77 23.36
C ALA A 99 -11.89 -25.53 24.45
N MET A 100 -11.09 -26.55 24.08
CA MET A 100 -10.21 -27.27 25.00
C MET A 100 -8.93 -26.50 25.35
N PHE A 101 -8.60 -25.45 24.61
CA PHE A 101 -7.43 -24.60 24.86
C PHE A 101 -7.78 -23.31 25.60
N SER A 102 -6.77 -22.58 26.04
CA SER A 102 -6.93 -21.24 26.61
C SER A 102 -7.48 -20.24 25.57
N GLU A 103 -8.16 -19.18 26.02
CA GLU A 103 -8.71 -18.13 25.15
C GLU A 103 -7.67 -17.53 24.16
N PRO A 104 -6.41 -17.27 24.55
CA PRO A 104 -5.37 -16.84 23.61
C PRO A 104 -5.13 -17.86 22.48
N VAL A 105 -5.13 -19.15 22.79
CA VAL A 105 -4.89 -20.19 21.78
C VAL A 105 -6.09 -20.34 20.85
N GLN A 106 -7.31 -20.23 21.38
CA GLN A 106 -8.54 -20.21 20.58
C GLN A 106 -8.51 -19.09 19.54
N LYS A 107 -8.17 -17.86 19.97
CA LYS A 107 -8.06 -16.71 19.07
C LYS A 107 -7.01 -16.93 17.97
N ALA A 108 -5.85 -17.50 18.31
CA ALA A 108 -4.81 -17.80 17.33
C ALA A 108 -5.30 -18.81 16.28
N PHE A 109 -5.97 -19.88 16.69
CA PHE A 109 -6.56 -20.84 15.74
C PHE A 109 -7.60 -20.19 14.83
N HIS A 110 -8.48 -19.32 15.35
CA HIS A 110 -9.42 -18.59 14.51
C HIS A 110 -8.73 -17.67 13.49
N LEU A 111 -7.69 -16.93 13.90
CA LEU A 111 -6.90 -16.10 12.99
C LEU A 111 -6.24 -16.92 11.88
N LEU A 112 -5.70 -18.10 12.20
CA LEU A 112 -5.11 -19.01 11.22
C LEU A 112 -6.11 -19.41 10.12
N ILE A 113 -7.33 -19.71 10.53
CA ILE A 113 -8.39 -20.10 9.60
C ILE A 113 -8.89 -18.91 8.78
N ASP A 114 -9.03 -17.73 9.38
CA ASP A 114 -9.47 -16.51 8.68
C ASP A 114 -8.49 -16.09 7.58
N GLN A 115 -7.18 -16.24 7.81
CA GLN A 115 -6.13 -15.91 6.84
C GLN A 115 -5.98 -16.93 5.71
N ARG A 116 -6.37 -18.19 5.94
CA ARG A 116 -6.31 -19.34 5.00
C ARG A 116 -4.93 -19.79 4.54
N PHE A 117 -3.89 -18.96 4.60
CA PHE A 117 -2.52 -19.33 4.22
C PHE A 117 -1.47 -18.66 5.11
N LEU A 118 -0.32 -19.32 5.26
CA LEU A 118 0.84 -18.77 5.97
C LEU A 118 1.80 -18.06 5.02
N TYR A 119 2.34 -16.92 5.45
CA TYR A 119 3.39 -16.20 4.75
C TYR A 119 4.79 -16.79 4.97
N SER A 120 4.97 -17.51 6.08
CA SER A 120 6.22 -18.15 6.47
C SER A 120 6.02 -19.65 6.67
N PRO A 121 6.97 -20.51 6.26
CA PRO A 121 6.87 -21.94 6.53
C PRO A 121 6.91 -22.21 8.04
N PRO A 122 6.12 -23.18 8.54
CA PRO A 122 6.22 -23.70 9.90
C PRO A 122 7.65 -24.05 10.29
N GLN A 123 8.10 -23.58 11.45
CA GLN A 123 9.44 -23.84 11.95
C GLN A 123 9.41 -24.85 13.09
N LEU A 124 10.38 -25.76 13.15
CA LEU A 124 10.54 -26.69 14.28
C LEU A 124 11.69 -26.22 15.18
N ILE A 125 11.37 -25.82 16.41
CA ILE A 125 12.37 -25.44 17.42
C ILE A 125 12.33 -26.45 18.55
N GLY A 126 13.35 -27.32 18.62
CA GLY A 126 13.34 -28.46 19.53
C GLY A 126 12.22 -29.44 19.14
N THR A 127 11.23 -29.60 20.02
CA THR A 127 10.06 -30.46 19.80
C THR A 127 8.80 -29.68 19.44
N ASP A 128 8.84 -28.34 19.42
CA ASP A 128 7.67 -27.51 19.25
C ASP A 128 7.65 -26.93 17.83
N ALA A 129 6.49 -27.01 17.17
CA ALA A 129 6.28 -26.36 15.88
C ALA A 129 5.73 -24.96 16.07
N ILE A 130 6.29 -23.99 15.37
CA ILE A 130 5.91 -22.58 15.43
C ILE A 130 5.26 -22.20 14.11
N LEU A 131 4.01 -21.77 14.18
CA LEU A 131 3.27 -21.18 13.09
C LEU A 131 3.22 -19.67 13.30
N GLU A 132 3.79 -18.91 12.36
CA GLU A 132 3.66 -17.46 12.33
C GLU A 132 2.40 -17.10 11.55
N ILE A 133 1.34 -16.83 12.29
CA ILE A 133 -0.01 -16.65 11.74
C ILE A 133 -0.10 -15.27 11.10
N ASP A 134 -0.02 -14.23 11.93
CA ASP A 134 -0.13 -12.85 11.47
C ASP A 134 1.15 -12.10 11.79
N HIS A 135 1.65 -11.36 10.80
CA HIS A 135 2.78 -10.47 10.95
C HIS A 135 2.47 -9.15 10.25
N THR A 136 2.16 -8.15 11.08
CA THR A 136 2.02 -6.75 10.68
C THR A 136 2.99 -5.91 11.49
N ASP A 137 3.32 -4.72 11.01
CA ASP A 137 4.29 -3.81 11.64
C ASP A 137 3.98 -3.47 13.12
N PHE A 138 2.75 -3.68 13.56
CA PHE A 138 2.28 -3.39 14.92
C PHE A 138 1.81 -4.61 15.71
N PHE A 139 1.75 -5.80 15.10
CA PHE A 139 1.21 -7.01 15.71
C PHE A 139 1.77 -8.28 15.08
N ASN A 140 2.26 -9.18 15.93
CA ASN A 140 2.66 -10.53 15.54
C ASN A 140 1.95 -11.58 16.42
N CYS A 141 1.36 -12.59 15.76
CA CYS A 141 0.75 -13.75 16.39
C CYS A 141 1.51 -15.04 16.03
N GLN A 142 2.08 -15.70 17.04
CA GLN A 142 2.74 -17.00 16.90
C GLN A 142 1.97 -18.07 17.66
N LEU A 143 1.70 -19.19 16.99
CA LEU A 143 1.12 -20.38 17.59
C LEU A 143 2.17 -21.48 17.71
N TYR A 144 2.43 -21.89 18.94
CA TYR A 144 3.36 -22.95 19.30
C TYR A 144 2.55 -24.23 19.50
N LEU A 145 2.81 -25.25 18.71
CA LEU A 145 2.25 -26.59 18.85
C LEU A 145 3.27 -27.46 19.57
N CYS A 146 2.96 -27.86 20.80
CA CYS A 146 3.89 -28.57 21.67
C CYS A 146 4.02 -30.05 21.29
N ASN A 147 5.26 -30.56 21.31
CA ASN A 147 5.58 -31.94 20.92
C ASN A 147 5.06 -32.30 19.53
N ALA A 148 5.28 -31.40 18.57
CA ALA A 148 4.80 -31.53 17.22
C ALA A 148 5.53 -32.65 16.45
N THR A 149 4.77 -33.43 15.69
CA THR A 149 5.28 -34.46 14.77
C THR A 149 4.53 -34.38 13.44
N GLY A 150 5.14 -34.87 12.35
CA GLY A 150 4.54 -34.78 11.02
C GLY A 150 4.71 -33.41 10.37
N MET A 151 5.79 -32.69 10.70
CA MET A 151 6.11 -31.41 10.06
C MET A 151 6.23 -31.60 8.54
N PRO A 152 5.55 -30.75 7.76
CA PRO A 152 5.70 -30.77 6.32
C PRO A 152 7.12 -30.32 5.93
N ASP A 153 7.72 -31.01 4.97
CA ASP A 153 8.88 -30.50 4.23
C ASP A 153 8.36 -29.51 3.19
N ILE A 154 8.84 -28.26 3.19
CA ILE A 154 8.29 -27.16 2.38
C ILE A 154 9.40 -26.50 1.59
N ASP A 155 9.22 -26.45 0.28
CA ASP A 155 10.11 -25.72 -0.63
C ASP A 155 9.79 -24.21 -0.62
N THR A 156 10.77 -23.37 -0.96
CA THR A 156 10.62 -21.90 -0.93
C THR A 156 9.55 -21.32 -1.87
N SER A 157 9.06 -22.10 -2.84
CA SER A 157 8.00 -21.71 -3.79
C SER A 157 6.61 -22.25 -3.42
N GLU A 158 6.50 -22.98 -2.31
CA GLU A 158 5.26 -23.61 -1.85
C GLU A 158 4.55 -22.78 -0.77
N TYR A 159 3.21 -22.84 -0.77
CA TYR A 159 2.36 -22.14 0.20
C TYR A 159 1.63 -23.13 1.08
N VAL A 160 1.56 -22.83 2.38
CA VAL A 160 0.86 -23.66 3.37
C VAL A 160 -0.51 -23.08 3.63
N MET A 161 -1.56 -23.89 3.43
CA MET A 161 -2.95 -23.48 3.55
C MET A 161 -3.70 -24.27 4.62
N PHE A 162 -4.66 -23.60 5.27
CA PHE A 162 -5.53 -24.18 6.29
C PHE A 162 -7.02 -23.93 5.95
N ASP A 163 -7.89 -24.86 6.37
CA ASP A 163 -9.35 -24.83 6.21
C ASP A 163 -10.08 -25.18 7.53
N HIS A 164 -11.39 -24.99 7.54
CA HIS A 164 -12.25 -25.18 8.73
C HIS A 164 -12.34 -26.62 9.24
N SER A 165 -11.89 -27.63 8.49
CA SER A 165 -11.96 -29.06 8.83
C SER A 165 -10.73 -29.58 9.59
N MET A 166 -9.81 -28.69 9.97
CA MET A 166 -8.43 -29.10 10.20
C MET A 166 -8.01 -29.37 11.64
N LEU A 167 -8.78 -29.00 12.66
CA LEU A 167 -8.41 -29.33 14.05
C LEU A 167 -9.27 -30.48 14.58
N GLN A 168 -8.63 -31.61 14.86
CA GLN A 168 -9.27 -32.79 15.42
C GLN A 168 -8.61 -33.19 16.73
N HIS A 169 -9.42 -33.59 17.70
CA HIS A 169 -8.93 -34.22 18.93
C HIS A 169 -9.00 -35.75 18.81
N GLN A 170 -7.83 -36.40 18.88
CA GLN A 170 -7.69 -37.85 18.80
C GLN A 170 -6.98 -38.36 20.07
N ASN A 171 -7.73 -39.05 20.94
CA ASN A 171 -7.28 -39.58 22.24
C ASN A 171 -6.74 -38.49 23.21
N HIS A 172 -5.42 -38.29 23.20
CA HIS A 172 -4.66 -37.35 24.05
C HIS A 172 -3.78 -36.42 23.21
N SER A 173 -4.07 -36.32 21.91
CA SER A 173 -3.33 -35.52 20.95
C SER A 173 -4.29 -34.79 20.02
N PHE A 174 -3.84 -33.68 19.50
CA PHE A 174 -4.53 -32.90 18.50
C PHE A 174 -3.85 -33.09 17.15
N VAL A 175 -4.64 -33.03 16.10
CA VAL A 175 -4.16 -33.10 14.72
C VAL A 175 -4.62 -31.84 14.02
N LEU A 176 -3.66 -31.05 13.55
CA LEU A 176 -3.87 -29.92 12.65
C LEU A 176 -3.58 -30.38 11.22
N GLN A 177 -4.60 -30.47 10.38
CA GLN A 177 -4.47 -30.80 8.96
C GLN A 177 -4.19 -29.54 8.15
N GLY A 178 -3.81 -29.70 6.88
CA GLY A 178 -3.41 -28.61 6.00
C GLY A 178 -3.14 -29.11 4.58
N TYR A 179 -3.02 -28.19 3.63
CA TYR A 179 -2.55 -28.49 2.28
C TYR A 179 -1.37 -27.61 1.91
N ILE A 180 -0.47 -28.15 1.09
CA ILE A 180 0.64 -27.41 0.49
C ILE A 180 0.33 -27.30 -1.00
N GLU A 181 0.37 -26.06 -1.51
CA GLU A 181 0.14 -25.75 -2.92
C GLU A 181 1.41 -25.16 -3.54
N SER A 182 1.80 -25.70 -4.69
CA SER A 182 2.90 -25.16 -5.53
C SER A 182 2.32 -24.57 -6.81
N PHE A 183 2.50 -23.27 -7.01
CA PHE A 183 2.08 -22.58 -8.24
C PHE A 183 2.91 -23.00 -9.46
N GLU A 184 4.12 -23.54 -9.28
CA GLU A 184 4.97 -23.95 -10.40
C GLU A 184 4.55 -25.30 -10.97
N THR A 185 4.08 -26.21 -10.11
CA THR A 185 3.74 -27.59 -10.48
C THR A 185 2.24 -27.86 -10.47
N ASP A 186 1.40 -26.91 -10.03
CA ASP A 186 -0.06 -27.08 -9.85
C ASP A 186 -0.38 -28.31 -8.98
N THR A 187 0.51 -28.64 -8.04
CA THR A 187 0.37 -29.80 -7.15
C THR A 187 -0.14 -29.36 -5.79
N VAL A 188 -1.19 -30.04 -5.32
CA VAL A 188 -1.73 -29.90 -3.96
C VAL A 188 -1.47 -31.19 -3.20
N ARG A 189 -0.81 -31.10 -2.05
CA ARG A 189 -0.55 -32.26 -1.17
C ARG A 189 -1.05 -32.02 0.25
N PRO A 190 -1.79 -32.98 0.85
CA PRO A 190 -2.23 -32.87 2.23
C PRO A 190 -1.06 -33.13 3.20
N PHE A 191 -1.10 -32.48 4.35
CA PHE A 191 -0.23 -32.78 5.49
C PHE A 191 -1.01 -32.74 6.81
N SER A 192 -0.40 -33.28 7.87
CA SER A 192 -0.99 -33.24 9.21
C SER A 192 0.07 -33.13 10.28
N ILE A 193 -0.05 -32.12 11.14
CA ILE A 193 0.80 -31.91 12.30
C ILE A 193 0.07 -32.47 13.52
N ARG A 194 0.69 -33.41 14.22
CA ARG A 194 0.18 -33.94 15.49
C ARG A 194 0.89 -33.28 16.66
N PHE A 195 0.16 -32.86 17.68
CA PHE A 195 0.70 -32.17 18.85
C PHE A 195 -0.10 -32.50 20.11
N THR A 196 0.46 -32.23 21.29
CA THR A 196 -0.19 -32.58 22.57
C THR A 196 -0.88 -31.40 23.25
N ASP A 197 -0.35 -30.19 23.03
CA ASP A 197 -0.86 -28.94 23.61
C ASP A 197 -0.46 -27.76 22.71
N ALA A 198 -1.04 -26.59 22.92
CA ALA A 198 -0.71 -25.39 22.15
C ALA A 198 -0.58 -24.14 23.03
N LYS A 199 0.29 -23.22 22.63
CA LYS A 199 0.51 -21.91 23.28
C LYS A 199 0.49 -20.81 22.23
N ALA A 200 -0.24 -19.74 22.50
CA ALA A 200 -0.22 -18.56 21.65
C ALA A 200 0.63 -17.46 22.28
N LYS A 201 1.50 -16.85 21.48
CA LYS A 201 2.29 -15.68 21.84
C LYS A 201 1.87 -14.51 20.97
N TYR A 202 1.38 -13.47 21.63
CA TYR A 202 1.02 -12.22 21.00
C TYR A 202 2.07 -11.17 21.31
N ASN A 203 2.70 -10.64 20.27
CA ASN A 203 3.59 -9.50 20.39
C ASN A 203 2.88 -8.28 19.81
N VAL A 204 2.70 -7.27 20.65
CA VAL A 204 2.19 -5.96 20.24
C VAL A 204 3.38 -5.03 20.15
N PHE A 205 3.49 -4.33 19.02
CA PHE A 205 4.56 -3.37 18.75
C PHE A 205 4.03 -1.95 18.65
N GLN A 206 4.96 -1.01 18.65
CA GLN A 206 4.70 0.39 18.40
C GLN A 206 4.12 0.58 16.99
N ILE A 207 2.99 1.27 16.85
CA ILE A 207 2.45 1.64 15.54
C ILE A 207 3.29 2.78 14.96
N GLN A 208 3.88 2.55 13.79
CA GLN A 208 4.60 3.55 13.00
C GLN A 208 3.90 3.79 11.65
N SER A 209 4.25 4.89 10.97
CA SER A 209 3.74 5.20 9.62
C SER A 209 4.89 5.17 8.63
N ASP A 210 4.69 4.43 7.56
CA ASP A 210 5.55 4.46 6.40
C ASP A 210 5.14 5.67 5.55
N PHE A 211 5.84 6.80 5.74
CA PHE A 211 5.54 8.11 5.14
C PHE A 211 5.50 8.14 3.60
N SER A 212 5.63 7.00 2.91
CA SER A 212 5.61 6.88 1.46
C SER A 212 4.37 7.53 0.82
N ASN A 213 4.58 8.67 0.16
CA ASN A 213 3.59 9.37 -0.67
C ASN A 213 2.28 9.79 0.02
N ARG A 214 2.31 10.16 1.31
CA ARG A 214 1.09 10.53 2.05
C ARG A 214 0.99 12.02 2.36
N THR A 215 -0.24 12.52 2.36
CA THR A 215 -0.58 13.83 2.94
C THR A 215 -0.60 13.73 4.47
N PRO A 216 -0.53 14.84 5.24
CA PRO A 216 -0.53 14.80 6.70
C PRO A 216 -1.72 14.01 7.27
N TRP A 217 -2.92 14.22 6.74
CA TRP A 217 -4.11 13.49 7.18
C TRP A 217 -4.15 12.04 6.69
N GLY A 218 -3.42 11.72 5.63
CA GLY A 218 -3.16 10.33 5.23
C GLY A 218 -2.31 9.58 6.26
N VAL A 219 -1.31 10.22 6.86
CA VAL A 219 -0.51 9.65 7.97
C VAL A 219 -1.40 9.37 9.18
N LEU A 220 -2.20 10.34 9.63
CA LEU A 220 -3.12 10.11 10.75
C LEU A 220 -4.15 9.01 10.46
N SER A 221 -4.64 8.93 9.23
CA SER A 221 -5.57 7.88 8.81
C SER A 221 -4.96 6.49 8.94
N GLU A 222 -3.69 6.32 8.58
CA GLU A 222 -2.97 5.06 8.68
C GLU A 222 -2.78 4.64 10.13
N LEU A 223 -2.29 5.56 10.95
CA LEU A 223 -2.09 5.32 12.39
C LEU A 223 -3.42 4.98 13.07
N ALA A 224 -4.48 5.69 12.70
CA ALA A 224 -5.84 5.40 13.17
C ALA A 224 -6.31 4.00 12.73
N GLN A 225 -6.00 3.60 11.49
CA GLN A 225 -6.37 2.29 10.95
C GLN A 225 -5.67 1.17 11.72
N HIS A 226 -4.35 1.26 11.88
CA HIS A 226 -3.56 0.25 12.60
C HIS A 226 -4.02 0.13 14.06
N CYS A 227 -4.27 1.26 14.73
CA CYS A 227 -4.78 1.25 16.10
C CYS A 227 -6.19 0.65 16.20
N MET A 228 -7.07 0.93 15.23
CA MET A 228 -8.42 0.35 15.19
C MET A 228 -8.38 -1.15 14.91
N GLN A 229 -7.51 -1.60 14.00
CA GLN A 229 -7.28 -3.03 13.72
C GLN A 229 -6.80 -3.76 14.98
N LYS A 230 -5.83 -3.18 15.68
CA LYS A 230 -5.33 -3.69 16.95
C LYS A 230 -6.44 -3.83 18.01
N TYR A 231 -7.32 -2.84 18.13
CA TYR A 231 -8.49 -2.92 19.01
C TYR A 231 -9.47 -4.03 18.61
N VAL A 232 -9.75 -4.17 17.31
CA VAL A 232 -10.64 -5.22 16.77
C VAL A 232 -10.07 -6.62 17.03
N LEU A 233 -8.74 -6.79 16.93
CA LEU A 233 -8.06 -8.04 17.26
C LEU A 233 -8.24 -8.40 18.75
N SER A 234 -7.98 -7.46 19.65
CA SER A 234 -8.34 -7.59 21.06
C SER A 234 -8.27 -6.22 21.76
N PRO A 235 -9.32 -5.81 22.50
CA PRO A 235 -9.26 -4.60 23.32
C PRO A 235 -8.12 -4.62 24.35
N THR A 236 -7.69 -5.80 24.80
CA THR A 236 -6.58 -5.97 25.76
C THR A 236 -5.20 -5.64 25.16
N PHE A 237 -5.08 -5.54 23.84
CA PHE A 237 -3.84 -5.13 23.19
C PHE A 237 -3.65 -3.62 23.22
N CYS A 238 -4.73 -2.86 23.41
CA CYS A 238 -4.68 -1.41 23.53
C CYS A 238 -4.46 -0.98 24.98
N ASN A 239 -3.63 0.04 25.17
CA ASN A 239 -3.45 0.67 26.47
C ASN A 239 -4.54 1.71 26.74
N GLU A 240 -4.62 2.21 27.97
CA GLU A 240 -5.65 3.19 28.37
C GLU A 240 -5.65 4.47 27.51
N GLN A 241 -4.46 4.94 27.07
CA GLN A 241 -4.34 6.13 26.25
C GLN A 241 -4.86 5.90 24.82
N GLU A 242 -4.57 4.75 24.23
CA GLU A 242 -5.13 4.35 22.93
C GLU A 242 -6.65 4.20 23.00
N ILE A 243 -7.17 3.52 24.03
CA ILE A 243 -8.61 3.37 24.26
C ILE A 243 -9.29 4.74 24.34
N ALA A 244 -8.70 5.70 25.06
CA ALA A 244 -9.21 7.07 25.14
C ALA A 244 -9.18 7.82 23.80
N LEU A 245 -8.24 7.47 22.90
CA LEU A 245 -8.12 8.07 21.56
C LEU A 245 -9.02 7.42 20.50
N LEU A 246 -9.48 6.18 20.70
CA LEU A 246 -10.30 5.44 19.71
C LEU A 246 -11.48 6.25 19.13
N PRO A 247 -12.26 7.02 19.92
CA PRO A 247 -13.33 7.85 19.36
C PRO A 247 -12.83 8.89 18.35
N LEU A 248 -11.69 9.53 18.62
CA LEU A 248 -11.07 10.49 17.70
C LEU A 248 -10.53 9.79 16.45
N LEU A 249 -9.86 8.65 16.62
CA LEU A 249 -9.32 7.86 15.51
C LEU A 249 -10.43 7.36 14.59
N ALA A 250 -11.59 6.98 15.15
CA ALA A 250 -12.77 6.64 14.38
C ALA A 250 -13.31 7.83 13.56
N GLU A 251 -13.38 9.04 14.13
CA GLU A 251 -13.76 10.25 13.38
C GLU A 251 -12.80 10.53 12.22
N ILE A 252 -11.50 10.28 12.40
CA ILE A 252 -10.49 10.43 11.33
C ILE A 252 -10.73 9.38 10.23
N LEU A 253 -10.91 8.11 10.58
CA LEU A 253 -11.15 7.04 9.61
C LEU A 253 -12.42 7.28 8.78
N GLN A 254 -13.50 7.75 9.40
CA GLN A 254 -14.74 8.10 8.68
C GLN A 254 -14.53 9.23 7.66
N LEU A 255 -13.58 10.13 7.90
CA LEU A 255 -13.27 11.24 7.00
C LEU A 255 -12.46 10.79 5.78
N THR A 256 -11.48 9.90 5.98
CA THR A 256 -10.42 9.60 5.02
C THR A 256 -10.67 8.34 4.20
N ALA A 257 -11.39 7.35 4.72
CA ALA A 257 -11.59 6.07 4.05
C ALA A 257 -12.99 5.47 4.32
N PRO A 258 -13.53 4.63 3.41
CA PRO A 258 -14.72 3.83 3.68
C PRO A 258 -14.33 2.61 4.53
N TYR A 259 -13.79 2.83 5.73
CA TYR A 259 -13.43 1.75 6.63
C TYR A 259 -14.68 1.21 7.36
N VAL A 260 -14.79 -0.11 7.52
CA VAL A 260 -15.86 -0.71 8.32
C VAL A 260 -15.47 -0.57 9.78
N LEU A 261 -16.07 0.40 10.46
CA LEU A 261 -15.84 0.61 11.89
C LEU A 261 -16.68 -0.34 12.75
N PRO A 262 -16.18 -0.69 13.95
CA PRO A 262 -16.98 -1.38 14.96
C PRO A 262 -18.29 -0.62 15.22
N THR A 263 -19.38 -1.34 15.50
CA THR A 263 -20.73 -0.77 15.62
C THR A 263 -20.80 0.39 16.61
N GLU A 264 -20.08 0.30 17.72
CA GLU A 264 -19.97 1.37 18.73
C GLU A 264 -19.36 2.68 18.23
N TYR A 265 -18.56 2.64 17.16
CA TYR A 265 -17.91 3.81 16.56
C TYR A 265 -18.54 4.24 15.23
N GLN A 266 -19.66 3.65 14.81
CA GLN A 266 -20.33 4.01 13.56
C GLN A 266 -21.11 5.34 13.62
N SER A 267 -21.32 5.92 14.81
CA SER A 267 -22.03 7.20 14.94
C SER A 267 -21.16 8.38 14.52
N SER A 268 -21.41 8.93 13.32
CA SER A 268 -20.66 10.06 12.77
C SER A 268 -21.21 11.41 13.26
N SER A 269 -20.67 11.96 14.35
CA SER A 269 -21.02 13.31 14.83
C SER A 269 -19.85 14.30 14.88
N TYR A 270 -18.64 13.83 14.50
CA TYR A 270 -17.38 14.58 14.41
C TYR A 270 -17.16 15.56 15.58
N GLN A 271 -17.63 15.21 16.79
CA GLN A 271 -17.70 16.14 17.92
C GLN A 271 -16.31 16.46 18.44
N ILE A 272 -15.40 15.48 18.41
CA ILE A 272 -14.05 15.66 18.91
C ILE A 272 -13.28 16.56 17.94
N LEU A 273 -13.33 16.26 16.63
CA LEU A 273 -12.70 17.09 15.60
C LEU A 273 -13.28 18.51 15.53
N LYS A 274 -14.59 18.69 15.76
CA LYS A 274 -15.20 20.03 15.90
C LYS A 274 -14.68 20.77 17.13
N THR A 275 -14.54 20.09 18.27
CA THR A 275 -14.05 20.69 19.52
C THR A 275 -12.59 21.11 19.38
N LEU A 276 -11.75 20.24 18.83
CA LEU A 276 -10.35 20.56 18.52
C LEU A 276 -10.24 21.69 17.50
N SER A 277 -11.08 21.69 16.45
CA SER A 277 -11.12 22.79 15.48
C SER A 277 -11.46 24.12 16.16
N LYS A 278 -12.41 24.16 17.10
CA LYS A 278 -12.75 25.36 17.87
C LYS A 278 -11.59 25.81 18.77
N LYS A 279 -10.95 24.86 19.47
CA LYS A 279 -9.80 25.13 20.35
C LYS A 279 -8.67 25.85 19.61
N HIS A 280 -8.40 25.45 18.36
CA HIS A 280 -7.37 26.05 17.51
C HIS A 280 -7.87 27.28 16.70
N GLY A 281 -9.08 27.77 16.95
CA GLY A 281 -9.62 28.96 16.26
C GLY A 281 -10.12 28.72 14.83
N PHE A 282 -10.27 27.47 14.40
CA PHE A 282 -10.70 27.08 13.06
C PHE A 282 -12.23 26.95 12.91
N SER A 283 -12.97 27.94 13.40
CA SER A 283 -14.45 27.97 13.35
C SER A 283 -15.03 27.83 11.93
N GLY A 284 -14.30 28.30 10.92
CA GLY A 284 -14.66 28.15 9.50
C GLY A 284 -14.64 26.71 8.97
N LEU A 285 -14.25 25.71 9.78
CA LEU A 285 -14.40 24.29 9.44
C LEU A 285 -15.74 23.70 9.91
N LEU A 286 -16.42 24.32 10.87
CA LEU A 286 -17.62 23.77 11.51
C LEU A 286 -18.75 23.50 10.51
N SER A 287 -19.01 24.45 9.61
CA SER A 287 -20.02 24.28 8.56
C SER A 287 -19.70 23.15 7.58
N LYS A 288 -18.41 22.83 7.38
CA LYS A 288 -17.98 21.69 6.56
C LYS A 288 -18.21 20.37 7.29
N TRP A 289 -17.92 20.30 8.59
CA TRP A 289 -18.22 19.12 9.41
C TRP A 289 -19.73 18.82 9.45
N GLU A 290 -20.54 19.85 9.69
CA GLU A 290 -22.01 19.73 9.70
C GLU A 290 -22.58 19.28 8.35
N ALA A 291 -22.03 19.79 7.24
CA ALA A 291 -22.42 19.36 5.90
C ALA A 291 -22.09 17.89 5.64
N ILE A 292 -20.91 17.41 6.07
CA ILE A 292 -20.51 16.00 5.96
C ILE A 292 -21.50 15.11 6.71
N GLU A 293 -21.84 15.45 7.96
CA GLU A 293 -22.81 14.69 8.77
C GLU A 293 -24.19 14.62 8.13
N GLN A 294 -24.67 15.74 7.58
CA GLN A 294 -25.94 15.79 6.89
C GLN A 294 -25.93 14.88 5.64
N TYR A 295 -24.83 14.86 4.89
CA TYR A 295 -24.71 14.01 3.71
C TYR A 295 -24.55 12.52 4.03
N THR A 296 -23.89 12.20 5.15
CA THR A 296 -23.86 10.82 5.68
C THR A 296 -25.26 10.34 6.02
N LYS A 297 -26.03 11.12 6.80
CA LYS A 297 -27.41 10.78 7.19
C LYS A 297 -28.37 10.66 6.00
N SER A 298 -28.18 11.50 4.98
CA SER A 298 -29.04 11.50 3.78
C SER A 298 -28.58 10.54 2.67
N ASN A 299 -27.57 9.69 2.93
CA ASN A 299 -27.01 8.70 2.01
C ASN A 299 -26.60 9.28 0.63
N LYS A 300 -26.17 10.55 0.59
CA LYS A 300 -25.77 11.26 -0.64
C LYS A 300 -24.29 11.04 -0.95
N LYS A 301 -23.92 9.79 -1.29
CA LYS A 301 -22.51 9.34 -1.45
C LYS A 301 -21.62 10.28 -2.27
N ARG A 302 -22.07 10.75 -3.45
CA ARG A 302 -21.28 11.66 -4.30
C ARG A 302 -21.02 13.03 -3.66
N LYS A 303 -22.02 13.59 -2.96
CA LYS A 303 -21.86 14.89 -2.28
C LYS A 303 -20.97 14.77 -1.05
N LEU A 304 -21.14 13.67 -0.30
CA LEU A 304 -20.29 13.33 0.83
C LEU A 304 -18.81 13.26 0.41
N GLN A 305 -18.49 12.43 -0.59
CA GLN A 305 -17.11 12.27 -1.11
C GLN A 305 -16.51 13.61 -1.55
N ARG A 306 -17.28 14.43 -2.27
CA ARG A 306 -16.82 15.76 -2.71
C ARG A 306 -16.52 16.69 -1.52
N CYS A 307 -17.39 16.71 -0.51
CA CYS A 307 -17.19 17.54 0.68
C CYS A 307 -16.01 17.06 1.53
N GLN A 308 -15.85 15.74 1.70
CA GLN A 308 -14.70 15.14 2.38
C GLN A 308 -13.39 15.50 1.68
N HIS A 309 -13.32 15.34 0.35
CA HIS A 309 -12.14 15.71 -0.43
C HIS A 309 -11.80 17.20 -0.31
N GLN A 310 -12.80 18.09 -0.39
CA GLN A 310 -12.60 19.53 -0.21
C GLN A 310 -12.21 19.93 1.22
N LEU A 311 -12.58 19.14 2.21
CA LEU A 311 -12.17 19.36 3.60
C LEU A 311 -10.73 18.88 3.80
N LEU A 312 -10.40 17.67 3.36
CA LEU A 312 -9.05 17.10 3.41
C LEU A 312 -8.03 17.98 2.67
N ALA A 313 -8.36 18.44 1.46
CA ALA A 313 -7.48 19.35 0.72
C ALA A 313 -7.17 20.64 1.50
N LYS A 314 -8.12 21.14 2.30
CA LYS A 314 -7.93 22.32 3.16
C LYS A 314 -7.10 21.96 4.40
N LEU A 315 -7.44 20.85 5.06
CA LEU A 315 -6.77 20.35 6.25
C LEU A 315 -5.28 19.98 6.01
N ASN A 316 -4.92 19.64 4.78
CA ASN A 316 -3.54 19.35 4.38
C ASN A 316 -2.67 20.60 4.15
N THR A 317 -3.21 21.82 4.30
CA THR A 317 -2.42 23.06 4.24
C THR A 317 -1.77 23.38 5.58
N ASP A 318 -0.63 24.08 5.56
CA ASP A 318 0.14 24.51 6.75
C ASP A 318 -0.69 25.24 7.81
N THR A 319 -1.75 25.94 7.39
CA THR A 319 -2.66 26.64 8.29
C THR A 319 -3.24 25.73 9.37
N PHE A 320 -3.42 24.44 9.09
CA PHE A 320 -3.99 23.45 10.02
C PHE A 320 -2.95 22.54 10.68
N GLU A 321 -1.66 22.82 10.49
CA GLU A 321 -0.55 22.08 11.10
C GLU A 321 -0.67 22.00 12.65
N PRO A 322 -1.07 23.05 13.40
CA PRO A 322 -1.20 22.96 14.85
C PRO A 322 -2.25 21.94 15.33
N LEU A 323 -3.39 21.86 14.64
CA LEU A 323 -4.45 20.87 14.92
C LEU A 323 -3.91 19.45 14.70
N TRP A 324 -3.24 19.24 13.57
CA TRP A 324 -2.66 17.94 13.25
C TRP A 324 -1.59 17.53 14.27
N ARG A 325 -0.73 18.47 14.70
CA ARG A 325 0.34 18.22 15.67
C ARG A 325 -0.19 17.77 17.02
N GLU A 326 -1.26 18.39 17.52
CA GLU A 326 -1.88 17.98 18.79
C GLU A 326 -2.37 16.53 18.73
N ILE A 327 -3.03 16.14 17.63
CA ILE A 327 -3.52 14.78 17.43
C ILE A 327 -2.34 13.80 17.31
N TYR A 328 -1.36 14.12 16.46
CA TYR A 328 -0.19 13.28 16.25
C TYR A 328 0.61 13.08 17.54
N GLN A 329 0.85 14.13 18.31
CA GLN A 329 1.55 14.04 19.59
C GLN A 329 0.80 13.21 20.62
N SER A 330 -0.52 13.32 20.68
CA SER A 330 -1.36 12.50 21.56
C SER A 330 -1.24 11.03 21.19
N PHE A 331 -1.25 10.72 19.89
CA PHE A 331 -1.03 9.36 19.39
C PHE A 331 0.39 8.86 19.68
N SER A 332 1.42 9.64 19.32
CA SER A 332 2.82 9.24 19.56
C SER A 332 3.11 9.01 21.05
N ALA A 333 2.50 9.80 21.94
CA ALA A 333 2.58 9.57 23.38
C ALA A 333 1.97 8.23 23.80
N SER A 334 0.81 7.87 23.24
CA SER A 334 0.15 6.58 23.52
C SER A 334 0.96 5.39 23.03
N GLN A 335 1.87 5.57 22.07
CA GLN A 335 2.72 4.51 21.54
C GLN A 335 3.99 4.24 22.37
N SER A 336 4.35 5.13 23.29
CA SER A 336 5.65 5.09 24.00
C SER A 336 5.89 3.86 24.89
N CYS A 337 4.84 3.14 25.30
CA CYS A 337 4.97 1.95 26.13
C CYS A 337 5.22 0.66 25.32
N TYR A 338 5.09 0.70 24.00
CA TYR A 338 5.27 -0.48 23.16
C TYR A 338 6.72 -0.62 22.71
N PRO A 339 7.23 -1.86 22.62
CA PRO A 339 8.52 -2.10 22.01
C PRO A 339 8.46 -1.82 20.51
N SER A 340 9.59 -1.38 19.93
CA SER A 340 9.75 -1.33 18.49
C SER A 340 9.80 -2.76 17.92
N GLU A 341 9.16 -2.98 16.78
CA GLU A 341 9.21 -4.26 16.05
C GLU A 341 10.65 -4.62 15.69
N THR A 342 11.40 -3.67 15.13
CA THR A 342 12.77 -3.91 14.67
C THR A 342 13.69 -4.33 15.81
N GLU A 343 13.51 -3.76 17.01
CA GLU A 343 14.28 -4.11 18.21
C GLU A 343 13.99 -5.53 18.74
N LYS A 344 12.84 -6.12 18.40
CA LYS A 344 12.54 -7.51 18.73
C LYS A 344 12.94 -8.49 17.63
N CYS A 345 12.79 -8.10 16.37
CA CYS A 345 12.97 -9.00 15.23
C CYS A 345 14.42 -9.02 14.71
N CYS A 346 15.18 -7.94 14.90
CA CYS A 346 16.58 -7.87 14.47
C CYS A 346 17.56 -7.88 15.66
N ALA A 347 18.78 -8.39 15.43
CA ALA A 347 19.82 -8.39 16.44
C ALA A 347 20.25 -6.96 16.80
N TYR A 348 20.34 -6.66 18.10
CA TYR A 348 20.68 -5.33 18.62
C TYR A 348 21.97 -4.76 18.00
N ASP A 349 23.03 -5.56 17.95
CA ASP A 349 24.33 -5.11 17.42
C ASP A 349 24.24 -4.73 15.94
N PHE A 350 23.42 -5.45 15.16
CA PHE A 350 23.21 -5.15 13.74
C PHE A 350 22.47 -3.82 13.56
N ILE A 351 21.35 -3.62 14.27
CA ILE A 351 20.59 -2.36 14.22
C ILE A 351 21.48 -1.19 14.66
N TYR A 352 22.22 -1.35 15.77
CA TYR A 352 23.10 -0.32 16.29
C TYR A 352 24.19 0.06 15.28
N GLN A 353 24.78 -0.92 14.59
CA GLN A 353 25.75 -0.67 13.52
C GLN A 353 25.13 0.12 12.36
N ILE A 354 23.94 -0.27 11.88
CA ILE A 354 23.24 0.45 10.81
C ILE A 354 22.93 1.90 11.20
N ARG A 355 22.31 2.12 12.38
CA ARG A 355 21.99 3.46 12.89
C ARG A 355 23.23 4.33 13.03
N THR A 356 24.34 3.76 13.53
CA THR A 356 25.62 4.46 13.70
C THR A 356 26.25 4.81 12.35
N GLN A 357 26.20 3.91 11.36
CA GLN A 357 26.70 4.20 10.02
C GLN A 357 25.87 5.28 9.33
N ILE A 358 24.54 5.24 9.43
CA ILE A 358 23.66 6.32 8.92
C ILE A 358 24.02 7.65 9.57
N GLN A 359 24.16 7.68 10.90
CA GLN A 359 24.57 8.87 11.63
C GLN A 359 25.88 9.45 11.07
N GLN A 360 26.92 8.63 10.90
CA GLN A 360 28.22 9.05 10.37
C GLN A 360 28.11 9.58 8.93
N LEU A 361 27.43 8.83 8.05
CA LEU A 361 27.25 9.18 6.65
C LEU A 361 26.49 10.50 6.49
N VAL A 362 25.35 10.67 7.17
CA VAL A 362 24.55 11.89 7.07
C VAL A 362 25.28 13.09 7.70
N THR A 363 25.94 12.91 8.83
CA THR A 363 26.75 13.97 9.48
C THR A 363 27.92 14.42 8.61
N SER A 364 28.59 13.50 7.89
CA SER A 364 29.68 13.84 6.97
C SER A 364 29.25 14.77 5.82
N HIS A 365 27.95 14.85 5.51
CA HIS A 365 27.37 15.77 4.53
C HIS A 365 27.00 17.15 5.13
N GLY A 366 27.34 17.38 6.40
CA GLY A 366 27.10 18.65 7.11
C GLY A 366 25.71 18.76 7.74
N TYR A 367 25.01 17.65 7.91
CA TYR A 367 23.78 17.61 8.70
C TYR A 367 24.11 17.59 10.20
N THR A 368 23.22 18.20 10.98
CA THR A 368 23.24 18.21 12.44
C THR A 368 22.04 17.43 12.98
N GLY A 369 22.12 16.96 14.23
CA GLY A 369 21.08 16.14 14.85
C GLY A 369 21.57 14.72 15.14
N THR A 370 20.64 13.89 15.61
CA THR A 370 20.88 12.50 16.00
C THR A 370 19.82 11.61 15.40
N TYR A 371 20.20 10.42 14.98
CA TYR A 371 19.28 9.40 14.50
C TYR A 371 18.03 9.30 15.41
N PRO A 372 16.81 9.30 14.85
CA PRO A 372 16.47 9.24 13.43
C PRO A 372 16.40 10.60 12.69
N ASP A 373 16.57 11.73 13.40
CA ASP A 373 16.28 13.08 12.89
C ASP A 373 17.52 13.92 12.58
N PHE A 374 17.61 14.41 11.35
CA PHE A 374 18.70 15.23 10.87
C PHE A 374 18.22 16.51 10.18
N ILE A 375 18.95 17.60 10.38
CA ILE A 375 18.69 18.89 9.77
C ILE A 375 19.96 19.56 9.28
N LYS A 376 19.89 20.17 8.10
CA LYS A 376 20.91 21.05 7.54
C LYS A 376 20.27 22.34 7.01
N CYS A 377 20.70 23.48 7.54
CA CYS A 377 20.27 24.78 7.05
C CYS A 377 21.34 25.35 6.10
N ASP A 378 21.01 25.51 4.82
CA ASP A 378 21.95 25.98 3.81
C ASP A 378 21.18 26.69 2.66
N GLN A 379 21.84 26.94 1.53
CA GLN A 379 21.28 27.56 0.35
C GLN A 379 21.12 26.56 -0.79
N ILE A 380 19.98 26.62 -1.48
CA ILE A 380 19.77 25.87 -2.72
C ILE A 380 20.73 26.37 -3.79
N GLN A 381 21.46 25.42 -4.40
CA GLN A 381 22.40 25.69 -5.48
C GLN A 381 21.72 25.48 -6.84
N GLY A 382 21.80 26.46 -7.72
CA GLY A 382 21.23 26.41 -9.06
C GLY A 382 19.75 26.82 -9.12
N PHE A 383 19.19 26.81 -10.33
CA PHE A 383 17.78 27.10 -10.58
C PHE A 383 17.01 25.81 -10.70
N HIS A 384 15.86 25.74 -10.02
CA HIS A 384 15.04 24.53 -9.97
C HIS A 384 13.61 24.83 -10.35
N ILE A 385 13.01 23.87 -11.04
CA ILE A 385 11.57 23.83 -11.31
C ILE A 385 11.04 22.67 -10.50
N ALA A 386 10.16 22.97 -9.54
CA ALA A 386 9.60 21.98 -8.63
C ALA A 386 8.07 22.01 -8.69
N VAL A 387 7.47 20.83 -8.83
CA VAL A 387 6.01 20.68 -8.78
C VAL A 387 5.59 20.56 -7.32
N GLY A 388 4.70 21.46 -6.89
CA GLY A 388 4.11 21.42 -5.55
C GLY A 388 2.96 20.42 -5.46
N TYR A 389 2.44 20.22 -4.25
CA TYR A 389 1.31 19.31 -3.98
C TYR A 389 -0.02 19.70 -4.64
N ASP A 390 -0.12 20.92 -5.14
CA ASP A 390 -1.26 21.46 -5.88
C ASP A 390 -1.12 21.29 -7.40
N ASP A 391 -0.19 20.44 -7.84
CA ASP A 391 0.21 20.23 -9.23
C ASP A 391 0.67 21.52 -9.94
N GLN A 392 0.92 22.59 -9.19
CA GLN A 392 1.48 23.82 -9.72
C GLN A 392 2.99 23.75 -9.77
N THR A 393 3.54 24.39 -10.80
CA THR A 393 4.98 24.44 -11.02
C THR A 393 5.55 25.71 -10.42
N TYR A 394 6.55 25.56 -9.55
CA TYR A 394 7.22 26.65 -8.85
C TYR A 394 8.66 26.79 -9.32
N PHE A 395 9.07 28.04 -9.56
CA PHE A 395 10.45 28.36 -9.87
C PHE A 395 11.20 28.74 -8.60
N VAL A 396 12.24 27.98 -8.27
CA VAL A 396 13.08 28.21 -7.10
C VAL A 396 14.41 28.79 -7.55
N ARG A 397 14.72 29.96 -6.99
CA ARG A 397 15.90 30.74 -7.36
C ARG A 397 17.16 30.16 -6.73
N ASN A 398 18.28 30.35 -7.42
CA ASN A 398 19.59 30.07 -6.86
C ASN A 398 19.81 30.88 -5.56
N LYS A 399 20.52 30.28 -4.61
CA LYS A 399 20.84 30.83 -3.28
C LYS A 399 19.64 31.10 -2.37
N THR A 400 18.49 30.46 -2.64
CA THR A 400 17.34 30.49 -1.73
C THR A 400 17.70 29.77 -0.44
N LYS A 401 17.49 30.39 0.72
CA LYS A 401 17.72 29.75 2.02
C LYS A 401 16.72 28.60 2.21
N ALA A 402 17.21 27.45 2.63
CA ALA A 402 16.41 26.27 2.85
C ALA A 402 16.88 25.49 4.09
N ALA A 403 15.95 24.77 4.70
CA ALA A 403 16.23 23.69 5.63
C ALA A 403 16.00 22.36 4.93
N PHE A 404 16.99 21.49 5.00
CA PHE A 404 16.96 20.13 4.49
C PHE A 404 16.81 19.19 5.67
N HIS A 405 15.79 18.32 5.62
CA HIS A 405 15.45 17.39 6.68
C HIS A 405 15.63 15.97 6.18
N ILE A 406 16.21 15.11 7.00
CA ILE A 406 16.23 13.66 6.80
C ILE A 406 15.70 13.03 8.09
N HIS A 407 14.68 12.20 7.95
CA HIS A 407 14.15 11.38 9.04
C HIS A 407 14.17 9.92 8.60
N CYS A 408 14.65 9.02 9.45
CA CYS A 408 14.74 7.60 9.14
C CYS A 408 13.64 6.82 9.87
N THR A 409 12.87 6.02 9.13
CA THR A 409 11.96 5.01 9.71
C THR A 409 12.50 3.62 9.42
N GLU A 410 12.17 2.67 10.29
CA GLU A 410 12.65 1.29 10.20
C GLU A 410 11.45 0.34 10.29
N SER A 411 11.47 -0.73 9.48
CA SER A 411 10.51 -1.84 9.58
C SER A 411 11.23 -3.17 9.39
N CYS A 412 10.63 -4.26 9.88
CA CYS A 412 11.21 -5.60 9.73
C CYS A 412 10.23 -6.53 9.03
N ILE A 413 10.67 -7.16 7.94
CA ILE A 413 9.88 -8.15 7.21
C ILE A 413 10.78 -9.36 6.97
N GLY A 414 10.36 -10.55 7.42
CA GLY A 414 11.08 -11.80 7.17
C GLY A 414 12.53 -11.80 7.68
N ASN A 415 12.77 -11.24 8.88
CA ASN A 415 14.11 -11.04 9.48
C ASN A 415 15.06 -10.11 8.71
N ALA A 416 14.58 -9.40 7.69
CA ALA A 416 15.33 -8.36 7.01
C ALA A 416 14.92 -6.97 7.53
N LEU A 417 15.92 -6.09 7.67
CA LEU A 417 15.70 -4.69 8.06
C LEU A 417 15.46 -3.84 6.82
N TYR A 418 14.40 -3.04 6.86
CA TYR A 418 14.08 -2.02 5.88
C TYR A 418 14.25 -0.65 6.52
N VAL A 419 14.88 0.28 5.79
CA VAL A 419 15.13 1.66 6.24
C VAL A 419 14.58 2.62 5.21
N THR A 420 13.65 3.49 5.61
CA THR A 420 13.11 4.54 4.75
C THR A 420 13.62 5.91 5.17
N PHE A 421 14.33 6.57 4.25
CA PHE A 421 14.79 7.94 4.38
C PHE A 421 13.72 8.92 3.89
N CYS A 422 13.06 9.57 4.83
CA CYS A 422 12.13 10.66 4.60
C CYS A 422 12.90 11.97 4.38
N CYS A 423 12.89 12.47 3.15
CA CYS A 423 13.66 13.62 2.68
C CYS A 423 12.75 14.83 2.53
N GLY A 424 12.95 15.86 3.38
CA GLY A 424 12.19 17.10 3.37
C GLY A 424 13.02 18.30 2.93
N THR A 425 12.39 19.24 2.22
CA THR A 425 12.97 20.55 1.88
C THR A 425 11.98 21.64 2.28
N GLU A 426 12.38 22.56 3.14
CA GLU A 426 11.63 23.77 3.51
C GLU A 426 12.36 25.02 3.02
N LEU A 427 11.74 25.80 2.14
CA LEU A 427 12.23 27.10 1.69
C LEU A 427 11.94 28.17 2.75
N LEU A 428 12.98 28.75 3.32
CA LEU A 428 12.86 29.65 4.47
C LEU A 428 12.72 31.11 4.03
N LYS A 429 11.71 31.79 4.58
CA LYS A 429 11.63 33.26 4.52
C LYS A 429 12.60 33.90 5.53
N LYS A 430 12.89 35.18 5.34
CA LYS A 430 13.77 35.93 6.25
C LYS A 430 13.20 35.91 7.68
N GLY A 431 13.96 35.33 8.62
CA GLY A 431 13.57 35.25 10.05
C GLY A 431 12.66 34.07 10.40
N GLN A 432 12.30 33.22 9.44
CA GLN A 432 11.53 32.00 9.70
C GLN A 432 12.43 30.93 10.32
N GLN A 433 11.96 30.32 11.41
CA GLN A 433 12.61 29.15 12.01
C GLN A 433 12.26 27.89 11.21
N PRO A 434 13.21 26.97 11.03
CA PRO A 434 12.93 25.70 10.36
C PRO A 434 12.00 24.84 11.22
N GLY A 435 11.10 24.13 10.55
CA GLY A 435 10.24 23.13 11.17
C GLY A 435 10.95 21.79 11.37
N ASN A 436 10.17 20.71 11.30
CA ASN A 436 10.68 19.34 11.28
C ASN A 436 10.23 18.64 9.98
N ILE A 437 10.61 17.37 9.81
CA ILE A 437 10.25 16.60 8.62
C ILE A 437 8.73 16.61 8.34
N TYR A 438 7.90 16.52 9.38
CA TYR A 438 6.44 16.50 9.26
C TYR A 438 5.88 17.82 8.74
N SER A 439 6.52 18.96 9.03
CA SER A 439 6.15 20.25 8.43
C SER A 439 6.21 20.18 6.90
N CYS A 440 7.11 19.36 6.34
CA CYS A 440 7.28 19.21 4.89
C CYS A 440 6.14 18.47 4.20
N LEU A 441 5.29 17.75 4.96
CA LEU A 441 4.10 17.08 4.42
C LEU A 441 2.99 18.07 4.06
N PHE A 442 2.99 19.28 4.65
CA PHE A 442 1.91 20.25 4.48
C PHE A 442 2.03 21.04 3.16
N HIS A 443 0.89 21.22 2.50
CA HIS A 443 0.78 21.96 1.25
C HIS A 443 0.99 23.46 1.52
N THR A 444 2.08 24.00 0.98
CA THR A 444 2.55 25.37 1.27
C THR A 444 2.89 26.17 0.01
N LYS A 445 2.08 26.03 -1.05
CA LYS A 445 2.23 26.77 -2.32
C LYS A 445 3.70 26.84 -2.79
N GLY A 446 4.36 25.69 -2.86
CA GLY A 446 5.75 25.56 -3.32
C GLY A 446 6.84 25.97 -2.31
N GLN A 447 6.55 26.08 -1.01
CA GLN A 447 7.58 26.33 0.00
C GLN A 447 8.14 25.06 0.63
N ARG A 448 7.37 23.97 0.67
CA ARG A 448 7.79 22.72 1.31
C ARG A 448 7.57 21.53 0.39
N TYR A 449 8.49 20.57 0.47
CA TYR A 449 8.54 19.40 -0.38
C TYR A 449 8.99 18.19 0.43
N PHE A 450 8.40 17.03 0.15
CA PHE A 450 8.70 15.78 0.82
C PHE A 450 8.84 14.65 -0.19
N ARG A 451 9.82 13.76 0.02
CA ARG A 451 10.11 12.57 -0.80
C ARG A 451 10.61 11.45 0.09
N CYS A 452 10.40 10.19 -0.29
CA CYS A 452 10.96 9.04 0.41
C CYS A 452 11.96 8.27 -0.45
N VAL A 453 12.99 7.75 0.19
CA VAL A 453 13.95 6.82 -0.40
C VAL A 453 13.99 5.59 0.50
N SER A 454 13.48 4.46 0.03
CA SER A 454 13.40 3.23 0.82
C SER A 454 14.50 2.25 0.40
N LEU A 455 15.27 1.79 1.39
CA LEU A 455 16.28 0.74 1.30
C LEU A 455 15.69 -0.53 1.94
N GLY A 456 15.70 -1.64 1.22
CA GLY A 456 15.21 -2.93 1.72
C GLY A 456 16.28 -4.00 1.79
N ASP A 457 15.89 -5.14 2.37
CA ASP A 457 16.63 -6.40 2.37
C ASP A 457 18.00 -6.34 3.06
N LEU A 458 18.13 -5.56 4.15
CA LEU A 458 19.35 -5.54 4.94
C LEU A 458 19.37 -6.74 5.89
N THR A 459 20.24 -7.70 5.59
CA THR A 459 20.51 -8.86 6.46
C THR A 459 21.96 -8.84 6.96
N PRO A 460 22.24 -9.41 8.15
CA PRO A 460 23.59 -9.47 8.71
C PRO A 460 24.60 -10.15 7.79
N ASP A 461 24.15 -11.14 7.01
CA ASP A 461 25.00 -11.96 6.13
C ASP A 461 25.30 -11.29 4.77
N SER A 462 24.65 -10.15 4.47
CA SER A 462 24.83 -9.45 3.21
C SER A 462 26.18 -8.72 3.17
N LYS A 463 27.06 -9.17 2.26
CA LYS A 463 28.44 -8.67 2.13
C LYS A 463 28.54 -7.19 1.72
N ASN A 464 27.47 -6.61 1.18
CA ASN A 464 27.48 -5.27 0.58
C ASN A 464 26.75 -4.20 1.41
N VAL A 465 26.27 -4.54 2.61
CA VAL A 465 25.47 -3.64 3.46
C VAL A 465 26.08 -2.23 3.61
N PRO A 466 27.39 -2.06 3.92
CA PRO A 466 27.95 -0.72 4.09
C PRO A 466 27.95 0.11 2.80
N GLN A 467 28.20 -0.54 1.65
CA GLN A 467 28.24 0.13 0.36
C GLN A 467 26.83 0.55 -0.07
N THR A 468 25.85 -0.35 0.05
CA THR A 468 24.46 -0.06 -0.27
C THR A 468 23.90 1.04 0.64
N LEU A 469 24.18 0.97 1.95
CA LEU A 469 23.76 1.99 2.91
C LEU A 469 24.36 3.37 2.57
N SER A 470 25.65 3.41 2.19
CA SER A 470 26.29 4.63 1.71
C SER A 470 25.61 5.19 0.47
N THR A 471 25.30 4.36 -0.53
CA THR A 471 24.62 4.83 -1.76
C THR A 471 23.25 5.41 -1.44
N TYR A 472 22.43 4.72 -0.63
CA TYR A 472 21.08 5.18 -0.30
C TYR A 472 21.07 6.44 0.59
N ALA A 473 22.01 6.55 1.55
CA ALA A 473 22.19 7.77 2.33
C ALA A 473 22.59 8.96 1.44
N GLN A 474 23.48 8.74 0.45
CA GLN A 474 23.85 9.76 -0.53
C GLN A 474 22.67 10.17 -1.43
N ILE A 475 21.86 9.21 -1.87
CA ILE A 475 20.63 9.46 -2.63
C ILE A 475 19.68 10.32 -1.79
N ALA A 476 19.45 9.96 -0.53
CA ALA A 476 18.58 10.71 0.39
C ALA A 476 19.06 12.16 0.55
N VAL A 477 20.34 12.38 0.82
CA VAL A 477 20.94 13.73 0.90
C VAL A 477 20.75 14.51 -0.39
N LYS A 478 21.02 13.90 -1.55
CA LYS A 478 20.84 14.57 -2.85
C LYS A 478 19.38 14.88 -3.13
N LYS A 479 18.44 14.02 -2.72
CA LYS A 479 17.00 14.27 -2.84
C LYS A 479 16.54 15.40 -1.95
N ALA A 480 17.01 15.49 -0.71
CA ALA A 480 16.69 16.60 0.19
C ALA A 480 17.26 17.93 -0.32
N GLU A 481 18.51 17.93 -0.82
CA GLU A 481 19.21 19.14 -1.29
C GLU A 481 18.94 19.50 -2.77
N TRP A 482 18.08 18.74 -3.45
CA TRP A 482 17.76 18.87 -4.89
C TRP A 482 18.98 18.79 -5.82
N LYS A 483 19.96 17.97 -5.44
CA LYS A 483 21.10 17.65 -6.29
C LYS A 483 20.75 16.55 -7.27
N ARG A 484 21.40 16.58 -8.43
CA ARG A 484 21.24 15.56 -9.47
C ARG A 484 21.86 14.24 -8.99
N LEU A 485 21.13 13.14 -9.19
CA LEU A 485 21.66 11.80 -8.99
C LEU A 485 22.62 11.41 -10.12
N THR A 486 23.66 10.65 -9.78
CA THR A 486 24.57 10.03 -10.74
C THR A 486 23.88 8.88 -11.47
N ARG A 487 24.49 8.39 -12.56
CA ARG A 487 23.95 7.24 -13.30
C ARG A 487 23.87 5.97 -12.45
N MET A 488 24.85 5.74 -11.58
CA MET A 488 24.86 4.59 -10.68
C MET A 488 23.71 4.67 -9.67
N GLU A 489 23.51 5.85 -9.08
CA GLU A 489 22.40 6.11 -8.13
C GLU A 489 21.02 5.97 -8.79
N LEU A 490 20.88 6.35 -10.06
CA LEU A 490 19.63 6.19 -10.81
C LEU A 490 19.34 4.73 -11.19
N ALA A 491 20.36 3.89 -11.29
CA ALA A 491 20.18 2.47 -11.54
C ALA A 491 19.66 1.75 -10.29
N GLU A 492 20.12 2.16 -9.09
CA GLU A 492 19.64 1.62 -7.81
C GLU A 492 18.29 2.23 -7.37
N TYR A 493 18.01 3.48 -7.71
CA TYR A 493 16.75 4.16 -7.42
C TYR A 493 16.00 4.52 -8.72
N PRO A 494 15.24 3.58 -9.32
CA PRO A 494 14.51 3.84 -10.55
C PRO A 494 13.38 4.85 -10.31
N HIS A 495 13.57 6.09 -10.77
CA HIS A 495 12.48 7.04 -10.92
C HIS A 495 11.50 6.56 -12.00
N PRO A 496 10.19 6.86 -11.90
CA PRO A 496 9.29 6.76 -13.03
C PRO A 496 9.84 7.70 -14.13
N ARG A 497 10.45 7.12 -15.16
CA ARG A 497 11.03 7.86 -16.27
C ARG A 497 9.89 8.58 -16.99
N THR A 498 10.04 9.89 -17.19
CA THR A 498 9.18 10.63 -18.11
C THR A 498 9.26 9.97 -19.48
N SER A 499 8.10 9.63 -20.04
CA SER A 499 8.03 8.93 -21.33
C SER A 499 8.85 9.68 -22.39
N PRO A 500 9.70 9.01 -23.17
CA PRO A 500 10.47 9.63 -24.25
C PRO A 500 9.58 10.38 -25.23
N TRP A 501 8.38 9.87 -25.46
CA TRP A 501 7.36 10.50 -26.29
C TRP A 501 6.89 11.83 -25.74
N TYR A 502 6.76 11.95 -24.42
CA TYR A 502 6.39 13.19 -23.76
C TYR A 502 7.51 14.24 -23.87
N ILE A 503 8.77 13.81 -23.79
CA ILE A 503 9.95 14.70 -23.96
C ILE A 503 10.08 15.17 -25.41
N LEU A 504 9.89 14.27 -26.37
CA LEU A 504 9.86 14.60 -27.79
C LEU A 504 8.72 15.58 -28.10
N PHE A 505 7.54 15.36 -27.52
CA PHE A 505 6.40 16.25 -27.65
C PHE A 505 6.71 17.65 -27.10
N LEU A 506 7.20 17.77 -25.87
CA LEU A 506 7.62 19.05 -25.27
C LEU A 506 8.67 19.78 -26.10
N SER A 507 9.65 19.04 -26.62
CA SER A 507 10.75 19.61 -27.41
C SER A 507 10.27 20.09 -28.79
N PHE A 508 9.28 19.42 -29.38
CA PHE A 508 8.60 19.88 -30.59
C PHE A 508 7.86 21.20 -30.36
N PHE A 509 7.15 21.35 -29.24
CA PHE A 509 6.49 22.63 -28.89
C PHE A 509 7.49 23.75 -28.60
N ALA A 510 8.56 23.44 -27.88
CA ALA A 510 9.65 24.40 -27.62
C ALA A 510 10.32 24.86 -28.93
N GLY A 511 10.54 23.94 -29.87
CA GLY A 511 11.03 24.27 -31.22
C GLY A 511 10.08 25.21 -31.97
N GLY A 512 8.77 25.01 -31.85
CA GLY A 512 7.76 25.88 -32.45
C GLY A 512 7.79 27.29 -31.86
N LEU A 513 7.88 27.39 -30.54
CA LEU A 513 8.01 28.68 -29.84
C LEU A 513 9.29 29.41 -30.22
N TYR A 514 10.42 28.69 -30.32
CA TYR A 514 11.68 29.24 -30.78
C TYR A 514 11.57 29.79 -32.20
N THR A 515 10.97 29.04 -33.12
CA THR A 515 10.74 29.47 -34.51
C THR A 515 9.89 30.73 -34.59
N LEU A 516 8.83 30.81 -33.79
CA LEU A 516 7.97 32.00 -33.72
C LEU A 516 8.70 33.25 -33.22
N LEU A 517 9.66 33.11 -32.31
CA LEU A 517 10.44 34.23 -31.77
C LEU A 517 11.65 34.59 -32.65
N PHE A 518 12.31 33.58 -33.23
CA PHE A 518 13.52 33.74 -34.03
C PHE A 518 13.24 34.45 -35.36
N TRP A 519 12.17 34.09 -36.06
CA TRP A 519 11.89 34.63 -37.40
C TRP A 519 11.63 36.13 -37.46
N PRO A 520 10.82 36.71 -36.55
CA PRO A 520 10.65 38.16 -36.50
C PRO A 520 11.97 38.89 -36.22
N LEU A 521 12.79 38.37 -35.31
CA LEU A 521 14.10 38.93 -34.99
C LEU A 521 15.08 38.81 -36.17
N PHE A 522 15.07 37.67 -36.86
CA PHE A 522 15.90 37.44 -38.04
C PHE A 522 15.50 38.35 -39.21
N LEU A 523 14.20 38.51 -39.49
CA LEU A 523 13.72 39.43 -40.52
C LEU A 523 14.06 40.88 -40.19
N LEU A 524 13.94 41.27 -38.92
CA LEU A 524 14.35 42.59 -38.43
C LEU A 524 15.86 42.81 -38.58
N PHE A 525 16.67 41.81 -38.27
CA PHE A 525 18.12 41.83 -38.50
C PHE A 525 18.48 41.95 -39.98
N CYS A 526 17.79 41.21 -40.86
CA CYS A 526 17.98 41.32 -42.31
C CYS A 526 17.63 42.74 -42.80
N MET A 527 16.52 43.32 -42.35
CA MET A 527 16.15 44.71 -42.68
C MET A 527 17.22 45.72 -42.25
N LEU A 528 17.84 45.52 -41.07
CA LEU A 528 18.91 46.40 -40.58
C LEU A 528 20.19 46.30 -41.42
N ILE A 529 20.53 45.12 -41.94
CA ILE A 529 21.75 44.91 -42.74
C ILE A 529 21.57 45.35 -44.18
N THR A 530 20.47 44.96 -44.82
CA THR A 530 20.27 45.21 -46.25
C THR A 530 19.69 46.59 -46.51
N GLN A 531 19.20 47.29 -45.47
CA GLN A 531 18.45 48.55 -45.58
C GLN A 531 17.26 48.48 -46.57
N ASP A 532 16.80 47.26 -46.85
CA ASP A 532 15.77 46.97 -47.84
C ASP A 532 14.40 46.87 -47.17
N SER A 533 13.35 47.08 -47.97
CA SER A 533 11.99 46.92 -47.47
C SER A 533 11.69 45.45 -47.11
N LEU A 534 10.81 45.25 -46.11
CA LEU A 534 10.37 43.92 -45.66
C LEU A 534 9.83 43.07 -46.82
N LEU A 535 9.16 43.70 -47.79
CA LEU A 535 8.63 43.07 -49.00
C LEU A 535 9.71 42.46 -49.90
N ASN A 536 10.84 43.13 -50.08
CA ASN A 536 11.94 42.64 -50.92
C ASN A 536 12.66 41.45 -50.28
N ILE A 537 12.86 41.51 -48.97
CA ILE A 537 13.46 40.43 -48.18
C ILE A 537 12.52 39.22 -48.15
N TRP A 538 11.21 39.49 -48.01
CA TRP A 538 10.19 38.44 -48.05
C TRP A 538 10.14 37.73 -49.39
N GLU A 539 10.08 38.44 -50.52
CA GLU A 539 10.08 37.83 -51.86
C GLU A 539 11.35 36.98 -52.10
N SER A 540 12.49 37.40 -51.57
CA SER A 540 13.74 36.62 -51.64
C SER A 540 13.70 35.32 -50.82
N LEU A 541 12.97 35.31 -49.70
CA LEU A 541 12.92 34.17 -48.78
C LEU A 541 11.70 33.29 -48.96
N LYS A 542 10.64 33.76 -49.63
CA LYS A 542 9.33 33.09 -49.75
C LYS A 542 9.42 31.66 -50.25
N ASN A 543 10.29 31.39 -51.23
CA ASN A 543 10.48 30.05 -51.78
C ASN A 543 11.22 29.08 -50.84
N SER A 544 11.99 29.61 -49.89
CA SER A 544 12.73 28.84 -48.88
C SER A 544 12.09 28.90 -47.49
N PHE A 545 11.07 29.73 -47.29
CA PHE A 545 10.48 30.04 -45.99
C PHE A 545 9.91 28.81 -45.30
N VAL A 546 9.18 27.96 -46.04
CA VAL A 546 8.62 26.71 -45.52
C VAL A 546 9.73 25.76 -45.07
N TRP A 547 10.80 25.62 -45.87
CA TRP A 547 11.93 24.76 -45.53
C TRP A 547 12.70 25.28 -44.32
N LEU A 548 12.91 26.58 -44.24
CA LEU A 548 13.62 27.23 -43.13
C LEU A 548 12.82 27.16 -41.82
N ILE A 549 11.49 27.34 -41.85
CA ILE A 549 10.61 27.10 -40.69
C ILE A 549 10.64 25.63 -40.26
N THR A 550 10.57 24.71 -41.22
CA THR A 550 10.58 23.28 -40.92
C THR A 550 11.92 22.88 -40.31
N PHE A 551 13.01 23.47 -40.77
CA PHE A 551 14.35 23.25 -40.21
C PHE A 551 14.50 23.83 -38.80
N THR A 552 14.04 25.06 -38.54
CA THR A 552 14.12 25.67 -37.21
C THR A 552 13.11 25.09 -36.22
N TRP A 553 11.97 24.58 -36.67
CA TRP A 553 10.99 23.94 -35.80
C TRP A 553 11.29 22.45 -35.61
N VAL A 554 11.25 21.66 -36.67
CA VAL A 554 11.38 20.20 -36.63
C VAL A 554 12.85 19.81 -36.50
N GLY A 555 13.75 20.47 -37.24
CA GLY A 555 15.19 20.18 -37.15
C GLY A 555 15.73 20.51 -35.76
N PHE A 556 15.58 21.74 -35.28
CA PHE A 556 16.05 22.12 -33.94
C PHE A 556 15.24 21.48 -32.80
N GLY A 557 13.91 21.55 -32.83
CA GLY A 557 13.06 20.97 -31.77
C GLY A 557 13.13 19.44 -31.72
N GLY A 558 13.17 18.78 -32.88
CA GLY A 558 13.31 17.32 -32.97
C GLY A 558 14.70 16.84 -32.55
N SER A 559 15.78 17.49 -33.01
CA SER A 559 17.15 17.13 -32.61
C SER A 559 17.38 17.34 -31.12
N MET A 560 16.93 18.46 -30.54
CA MET A 560 16.97 18.69 -29.09
C MET A 560 16.13 17.68 -28.32
N GLY A 561 14.94 17.32 -28.83
CA GLY A 561 14.10 16.29 -28.22
C GLY A 561 14.73 14.91 -28.22
N VAL A 562 15.41 14.52 -29.31
CA VAL A 562 16.15 13.26 -29.40
C VAL A 562 17.36 13.28 -28.44
N ILE A 563 18.11 14.37 -28.38
CA ILE A 563 19.24 14.52 -27.44
C ILE A 563 18.76 14.42 -25.99
N PHE A 564 17.67 15.09 -25.64
CA PHE A 564 17.08 15.01 -24.29
C PHE A 564 16.51 13.63 -23.99
N ALA A 565 15.81 12.99 -24.94
CA ALA A 565 15.27 11.65 -24.76
C ALA A 565 16.38 10.61 -24.58
N LEU A 566 17.45 10.68 -25.38
CA LEU A 566 18.64 9.81 -25.24
C LEU A 566 19.41 10.07 -23.95
N GLY A 567 19.48 11.34 -23.51
CA GLY A 567 20.07 11.72 -22.23
C GLY A 567 19.27 11.31 -21.00
N ASN A 568 17.97 11.00 -21.17
CA ASN A 568 17.09 10.52 -20.10
C ASN A 568 16.96 8.98 -20.08
N HIS A 569 17.39 8.30 -21.17
CA HIS A 569 17.39 6.84 -21.30
C HIS A 569 18.73 6.15 -20.96
N LYS A 570 19.82 6.91 -20.82
CA LYS A 570 21.15 6.46 -20.38
C LYS A 570 21.48 6.99 -18.99
#